data_AF-A0A0W0Z4U5-F1
#
_entry.id   AF-A0A0W0Z4U5-F1
#
_cell.length_a   1.000
_cell.length_b   1.000
_cell.length_c   1.000
_cell.angle_alpha   90.00
_cell.angle_beta   90.00
_cell.angle_gamma   90.00
#
_symmetry.space_group_name_H-M   'P 1'
#
loop_
_entity.id
_entity.type
_entity.pdbx_description
1 polymer ?
#
loop_
_entity_poly.entity_id
_entity_poly.type
_entity_poly.pdbx_seq_one_letter_code
_entity_poly.pdbx_strand_id
1 'polypeptide(L)'
;MFQFFSGAIKAGFNTAEALILGPSKTQDEMYAAQKSRYYAFADFAANLHYKPHQNLARKQYWCSQIYFLGQLIKNNSATIQEITQLPVSVASESALLETINQLISALDDTSNLTKFLNLLEYDVELIETTHLQSNTSESSFQSGIQLFHGDVLQLIKQLHDKGVIVITDNAPNSHRDGAAKYSSGSVEELFSRYTDSALKMVLHFCNVHQRNIENNQYAFSDTPLPIDVVDYQKRYLKMVLTICAKLIEKKEIYLESEEFFNDLLKSYPNPQNELPIYFDMQNNVYEVPVAGDSVSSHWFTDTTGLTTVEKTVEQLQKNERTPMTIVHYAAPDLRKVETSPLDARATSNKVLQHPEAEGTLGILLTKGIAVQCQTAINRAKYFKEQGINQAVAAVFVMPGCGAFNNPEKQSAAQFISAIKYYYPELEKLGIYCYVAEYNQELYKVLEEANDSFNSELGQLNETIIRMTHPELRAKAIAVKEKILDLYAQGEKSETLTKHLFQTTQLLTMSPGPKRHALALEYQKNAHVLSKNNNPLLQSLGFAMMILGLAVMIAGVSFALTGVGLLASGATATGGLGLLATGAGLFSNEKKKNIASLSEDLKLACI
;
A
#
# COMPACT_ATOMS: atom_id res chain seq x y z
N MET A 1 31.80 -3.73 -7.54
CA MET A 1 31.42 -5.16 -7.42
C MET A 1 31.58 -5.69 -5.99
N PHE A 2 32.76 -5.57 -5.34
CA PHE A 2 32.99 -6.05 -3.96
C PHE A 2 32.09 -5.41 -2.89
N GLN A 3 31.78 -4.11 -3.01
CA GLN A 3 30.89 -3.38 -2.09
C GLN A 3 29.40 -3.78 -2.22
N PHE A 4 28.93 -4.07 -3.44
CA PHE A 4 27.57 -4.59 -3.68
C PHE A 4 27.35 -5.94 -2.97
N PHE A 5 28.31 -6.87 -3.10
CA PHE A 5 28.24 -8.16 -2.42
C PHE A 5 28.28 -8.00 -0.89
N SER A 6 29.07 -7.05 -0.37
CA SER A 6 29.06 -6.70 1.06
C SER A 6 27.68 -6.22 1.53
N GLY A 7 27.01 -5.34 0.78
CA GLY A 7 25.67 -4.84 1.11
C GLY A 7 24.59 -5.95 1.11
N ALA A 8 24.57 -6.80 0.08
CA ALA A 8 23.64 -7.92 -0.01
C ALA A 8 23.86 -8.95 1.12
N ILE A 9 25.12 -9.24 1.45
CA ILE A 9 25.49 -10.13 2.55
C ILE A 9 25.03 -9.56 3.90
N LYS A 10 25.26 -8.26 4.16
CA LYS A 10 24.77 -7.59 5.38
C LYS A 10 23.25 -7.58 5.47
N ALA A 11 22.54 -7.29 4.38
CA ALA A 11 21.08 -7.34 4.35
C ALA A 11 20.54 -8.75 4.65
N GLY A 12 21.19 -9.79 4.10
CA GLY A 12 20.90 -11.19 4.40
C GLY A 12 21.14 -11.55 5.86
N PHE A 13 22.29 -11.14 6.42
CA PHE A 13 22.60 -11.35 7.85
C PHE A 13 21.60 -10.65 8.77
N ASN A 14 21.31 -9.37 8.52
CA ASN A 14 20.35 -8.61 9.32
C ASN A 14 18.95 -9.25 9.25
N THR A 15 18.53 -9.74 8.07
CA THR A 15 17.24 -10.42 7.91
C THR A 15 17.20 -11.75 8.68
N ALA A 16 18.28 -12.54 8.62
CA ALA A 16 18.39 -13.79 9.36
C ALA A 16 18.42 -13.57 10.88
N GLU A 17 19.15 -12.56 11.34
CA GLU A 17 19.18 -12.15 12.74
C GLU A 17 17.79 -11.70 13.22
N ALA A 18 17.10 -10.86 12.44
CA ALA A 18 15.75 -10.43 12.77
C ALA A 18 14.74 -11.60 12.81
N LEU A 19 14.89 -12.59 11.94
CA LEU A 19 14.09 -13.82 11.97
C LEU A 19 14.32 -14.63 13.25
N ILE A 20 15.57 -14.74 13.71
CA ILE A 20 15.93 -15.48 14.93
C ILE A 20 15.43 -14.75 16.18
N LEU A 21 15.59 -13.43 16.23
CA LEU A 21 15.22 -12.61 17.39
C LEU A 21 13.71 -12.37 17.49
N GLY A 22 12.99 -12.45 16.37
CA GLY A 22 11.56 -12.15 16.29
C GLY A 22 11.26 -10.65 16.44
N PRO A 23 9.99 -10.28 16.72
CA PRO A 23 9.60 -8.89 16.94
C PRO A 23 10.32 -8.24 18.13
N SER A 24 10.51 -6.92 18.08
CA SER A 24 11.13 -6.16 19.17
C SER A 24 10.23 -6.14 20.40
N LYS A 25 10.83 -6.25 21.58
CA LYS A 25 10.11 -6.18 22.86
C LYS A 25 10.26 -4.83 23.56
N THR A 26 11.25 -4.05 23.17
CA THR A 26 11.58 -2.74 23.74
C THR A 26 11.85 -1.72 22.63
N GLN A 27 11.83 -0.44 22.99
CA GLN A 27 12.18 0.66 22.07
C GLN A 27 13.64 0.56 21.61
N ASP A 28 14.56 0.19 22.50
CA ASP A 28 15.98 0.06 22.17
C ASP A 28 16.22 -1.05 21.13
N GLU A 29 15.53 -2.19 21.28
CA GLU A 29 15.57 -3.27 20.29
C GLU A 29 15.03 -2.81 18.93
N MET A 30 13.93 -2.06 18.93
CA MET A 30 13.32 -1.50 17.72
C MET A 30 14.25 -0.51 17.04
N TYR A 31 14.86 0.40 17.80
CA TYR A 31 15.78 1.41 17.29
C TYR A 31 17.05 0.78 16.70
N ALA A 32 17.60 -0.24 17.36
CA ALA A 32 18.70 -1.03 16.81
C ALA A 32 18.30 -1.70 15.49
N ALA A 33 17.09 -2.26 15.40
CA ALA A 33 16.58 -2.89 14.19
C ALA A 33 16.36 -1.88 13.05
N GLN A 34 15.80 -0.70 13.33
CA GLN A 34 15.71 0.41 12.38
C GLN A 34 17.10 0.77 11.83
N LYS A 35 18.13 0.80 12.70
CA LYS A 35 19.50 1.18 12.31
C LYS A 35 20.13 0.14 11.39
N SER A 36 19.99 -1.14 11.74
CA SER A 36 20.41 -2.25 10.89
C SER A 36 19.69 -2.25 9.54
N ARG A 37 18.40 -1.95 9.52
CA ARG A 37 17.59 -1.83 8.30
C ARG A 37 18.08 -0.70 7.41
N TYR A 38 18.25 0.50 7.97
CA TYR A 38 18.72 1.67 7.22
C TYR A 38 20.09 1.42 6.58
N TYR A 39 21.06 0.88 7.32
CA TYR A 39 22.38 0.61 6.73
C TYR A 39 22.35 -0.47 5.66
N ALA A 40 21.54 -1.52 5.84
CA ALA A 40 21.34 -2.53 4.80
C ALA A 40 20.78 -1.90 3.51
N PHE A 41 19.80 -1.00 3.64
CA PHE A 41 19.24 -0.26 2.50
C PHE A 41 20.23 0.71 1.87
N ALA A 42 20.89 1.55 2.66
CA ALA A 42 21.83 2.56 2.18
C ALA A 42 23.02 1.90 1.43
N ASP A 43 23.56 0.81 1.99
CA ASP A 43 24.62 0.03 1.35
C ASP A 43 24.12 -0.59 0.03
N PHE A 44 22.87 -1.01 -0.06
CA PHE A 44 22.30 -1.56 -1.30
C PHE A 44 22.07 -0.48 -2.36
N ALA A 45 21.42 0.62 -1.99
CA ALA A 45 21.03 1.70 -2.88
C ALA A 45 22.22 2.41 -3.54
N ALA A 46 23.31 2.59 -2.79
CA ALA A 46 24.53 3.25 -3.26
C ALA A 46 25.41 2.36 -4.17
N ASN A 47 25.19 1.04 -4.20
CA ASN A 47 26.05 0.08 -4.90
C ASN A 47 25.40 -0.57 -6.15
N LEU A 48 24.14 -0.26 -6.43
CA LEU A 48 23.41 -0.79 -7.58
C LEU A 48 23.88 -0.15 -8.88
N HIS A 49 24.33 -0.98 -9.83
CA HIS A 49 24.36 -0.60 -11.23
C HIS A 49 22.92 -0.70 -11.74
N TYR A 50 22.20 0.42 -11.68
CA TYR A 50 20.81 0.49 -12.12
C TYR A 50 20.70 0.17 -13.60
N LYS A 51 19.71 -0.64 -13.96
CA LYS A 51 19.39 -0.93 -15.36
C LYS A 51 18.87 0.34 -16.03
N PRO A 52 18.99 0.47 -17.36
CA PRO A 52 18.54 1.67 -18.07
C PRO A 52 17.09 2.08 -17.77
N HIS A 53 16.17 1.12 -17.64
CA HIS A 53 14.78 1.40 -17.28
C HIS A 53 14.61 1.90 -15.84
N GLN A 54 15.46 1.47 -14.90
CA GLN A 54 15.42 1.96 -13.50
C GLN A 54 15.94 3.39 -13.41
N ASN A 55 16.99 3.72 -14.16
CA ASN A 55 17.46 5.09 -14.30
C ASN A 55 16.40 5.99 -14.96
N LEU A 56 15.71 5.48 -15.99
CA LEU A 56 14.61 6.19 -16.63
C LEU A 56 13.46 6.46 -15.65
N ALA A 57 13.04 5.47 -14.86
CA ALA A 57 12.02 5.63 -13.84
C ALA A 57 12.43 6.65 -12.76
N ARG A 58 13.69 6.65 -12.30
CA ARG A 58 14.21 7.66 -11.37
C ARG A 58 14.14 9.08 -11.97
N LYS A 59 14.55 9.23 -13.24
CA LYS A 59 14.46 10.51 -13.96
C LYS A 59 13.02 10.99 -14.05
N GLN A 60 12.11 10.10 -14.44
CA GLN A 60 10.68 10.39 -14.49
C GLN A 60 10.13 10.84 -13.15
N TYR A 61 10.42 10.10 -12.08
CA TYR A 61 9.96 10.43 -10.73
C TYR A 61 10.42 11.83 -10.27
N TRP A 62 11.71 12.15 -10.38
CA TRP A 62 12.18 13.45 -9.90
C TRP A 62 11.78 14.61 -10.81
N CYS A 63 11.65 14.39 -12.12
CA CYS A 63 11.08 15.37 -13.03
C CYS A 63 9.58 15.62 -12.73
N SER A 64 8.81 14.58 -12.38
CA SER A 64 7.43 14.78 -11.94
C SER A 64 7.35 15.56 -10.62
N GLN A 65 8.30 15.39 -9.69
CA GLN A 65 8.37 16.21 -8.47
C GLN A 65 8.57 17.70 -8.78
N ILE A 66 9.47 18.03 -9.72
CA ILE A 66 9.66 19.41 -10.19
C ILE A 66 8.39 19.93 -10.85
N TYR A 67 7.72 19.12 -11.67
CA TYR A 67 6.45 19.50 -12.30
C TYR A 67 5.38 19.83 -11.26
N PHE A 68 5.19 18.98 -10.25
CA PHE A 68 4.19 19.23 -9.19
C PHE A 68 4.50 20.49 -8.39
N LEU A 69 5.77 20.69 -8.01
CA LEU A 69 6.21 21.91 -7.34
C LEU A 69 5.98 23.15 -8.20
N GLY A 70 6.32 23.09 -9.48
CA GLY A 70 6.12 24.18 -10.43
C GLY A 70 4.64 24.53 -10.59
N GLN A 71 3.75 23.54 -10.65
CA GLN A 71 2.30 23.79 -10.69
C GLN A 71 1.80 24.41 -9.39
N LEU A 72 2.23 23.89 -8.23
CA LEU A 72 1.86 24.45 -6.92
C LEU A 72 2.26 25.94 -6.84
N ILE A 73 3.48 26.28 -7.26
CA ILE A 73 3.99 27.67 -7.31
C ILE A 73 3.17 28.52 -8.28
N LYS A 74 2.95 28.03 -9.50
CA LYS A 74 2.19 28.75 -10.54
C LYS A 74 0.78 29.10 -10.08
N ASN A 75 0.14 28.18 -9.36
CA ASN A 75 -1.26 28.29 -8.97
C ASN A 75 -1.47 29.12 -7.71
N ASN A 76 -0.43 29.23 -6.89
CA ASN A 76 -0.46 29.88 -5.59
C ASN A 76 0.64 30.94 -5.48
N SER A 77 0.93 31.64 -6.58
CA SER A 77 2.06 32.55 -6.68
C SER A 77 2.05 33.65 -5.61
N ALA A 78 0.87 34.16 -5.27
CA ALA A 78 0.71 35.15 -4.20
C ALA A 78 1.14 34.60 -2.82
N THR A 79 0.72 33.37 -2.48
CA THR A 79 1.07 32.71 -1.22
C THR A 79 2.56 32.37 -1.16
N ILE A 80 3.13 31.86 -2.27
CA ILE A 80 4.58 31.58 -2.33
C ILE A 80 5.39 32.88 -2.24
N GLN A 81 4.94 33.96 -2.87
CA GLN A 81 5.57 35.28 -2.75
C GLN A 81 5.49 35.83 -1.33
N GLU A 82 4.40 35.58 -0.60
CA GLU A 82 4.29 35.94 0.82
C GLU A 82 5.30 35.16 1.68
N ILE A 83 5.47 33.86 1.43
CA ILE A 83 6.40 32.98 2.15
C ILE A 83 7.85 33.39 1.87
N THR A 84 8.19 33.61 0.60
CA THR A 84 9.57 33.90 0.16
C THR A 84 9.95 35.38 0.26
N GLN A 85 8.97 36.27 0.33
CA GLN A 85 9.12 37.73 0.27
C GLN A 85 9.81 38.24 -1.01
N LEU A 86 9.91 37.41 -2.04
CA LEU A 86 10.62 37.67 -3.28
C LEU A 86 9.76 37.33 -4.50
N PRO A 87 10.05 37.89 -5.69
CA PRO A 87 9.31 37.56 -6.91
C PRO A 87 9.41 36.08 -7.25
N VAL A 88 8.26 35.46 -7.55
CA VAL A 88 8.16 34.03 -7.87
C VAL A 88 7.85 33.82 -9.35
N SER A 89 8.48 32.82 -9.98
CA SER A 89 8.24 32.52 -11.39
C SER A 89 8.62 31.08 -11.74
N VAL A 90 7.87 30.50 -12.67
CA VAL A 90 8.11 29.16 -13.24
C VAL A 90 8.27 29.19 -14.76
N ALA A 91 8.51 30.38 -15.34
CA ALA A 91 8.53 30.59 -16.79
C ALA A 91 9.76 29.99 -17.49
N SER A 92 10.82 29.71 -16.74
CA SER A 92 12.06 29.13 -17.25
C SER A 92 12.75 28.31 -16.17
N GLU A 93 13.72 27.48 -16.56
CA GLU A 93 14.53 26.69 -15.63
C GLU A 93 15.22 27.56 -14.58
N SER A 94 15.80 28.70 -14.98
CA SER A 94 16.50 29.62 -14.06
C SER A 94 15.55 30.28 -13.08
N ALA A 95 14.37 30.72 -13.55
CA ALA A 95 13.36 31.34 -12.68
C ALA A 95 12.78 30.34 -11.68
N LEU A 96 12.54 29.10 -12.12
CA LEU A 96 12.08 28.02 -11.26
C LEU A 96 13.14 27.66 -10.21
N LEU A 97 14.40 27.50 -10.62
CA LEU A 97 15.52 27.25 -9.71
C LEU A 97 15.65 28.34 -8.64
N GLU A 98 15.59 29.61 -9.06
CA GLU A 98 15.65 30.75 -8.14
C GLU A 98 14.51 30.70 -7.12
N THR A 99 13.27 30.49 -7.57
CA THR A 99 12.09 30.38 -6.69
C THR A 99 12.24 29.22 -5.69
N ILE A 100 12.76 28.06 -6.13
CA ILE A 100 12.99 26.91 -5.24
C ILE A 100 14.06 27.23 -4.19
N ASN A 101 15.16 27.87 -4.57
CA ASN A 101 16.21 28.26 -3.62
C ASN A 101 15.70 29.27 -2.59
N GLN A 102 14.88 30.23 -3.02
CA GLN A 102 14.22 31.18 -2.10
C GLN A 102 13.29 30.45 -1.12
N LEU A 103 12.53 29.45 -1.57
CA LEU A 103 11.71 28.60 -0.71
C LEU A 103 12.55 27.82 0.31
N ILE A 104 13.66 27.20 -0.11
CA ILE A 104 14.56 26.45 0.79
C ILE A 104 15.03 27.33 1.96
N SER A 105 15.39 28.59 1.69
CA SER A 105 15.79 29.56 2.72
C SER A 105 14.61 30.03 3.57
N ALA A 106 13.45 30.29 2.96
CA ALA A 106 12.28 30.79 3.67
C ALA A 106 11.73 29.79 4.71
N LEU A 107 11.86 28.49 4.45
CA LEU A 107 11.40 27.41 5.34
C LEU A 107 12.25 27.23 6.62
N ASP A 108 13.35 27.98 6.78
CA ASP A 108 14.06 28.04 8.07
C ASP A 108 13.24 28.75 9.15
N ASP A 109 12.29 29.61 8.77
CA ASP A 109 11.33 30.23 9.67
C ASP A 109 10.09 29.32 9.86
N THR A 110 9.74 29.03 11.12
CA THR A 110 8.63 28.14 11.48
C THR A 110 7.27 28.66 11.03
N SER A 111 7.06 29.99 11.00
CA SER A 111 5.80 30.58 10.52
C SER A 111 5.66 30.37 9.01
N ASN A 112 6.74 30.58 8.25
CA ASN A 112 6.77 30.30 6.81
C ASN A 112 6.58 28.81 6.50
N LEU A 113 7.19 27.92 7.28
CA LEU A 113 6.94 26.48 7.20
C LEU A 113 5.46 26.16 7.39
N THR A 114 4.84 26.72 8.43
CA THR A 114 3.41 26.51 8.71
C THR A 114 2.54 26.98 7.55
N LYS A 115 2.82 28.16 6.97
CA LYS A 115 2.11 28.66 5.78
C LYS A 115 2.26 27.72 4.58
N PHE A 116 3.46 27.18 4.36
CA PHE A 116 3.69 26.24 3.26
C PHE A 116 2.96 24.90 3.48
N LEU A 117 2.94 24.39 4.71
CA LEU A 117 2.18 23.18 5.07
C LEU A 117 0.67 23.40 4.86
N ASN A 118 0.12 24.54 5.31
CA ASN A 118 -1.29 24.88 5.10
C ASN A 118 -1.63 25.02 3.61
N LEU A 119 -0.68 25.51 2.80
CA LEU A 119 -0.86 25.57 1.34
C LEU A 119 -0.93 24.16 0.74
N LEU A 120 -0.07 23.24 1.17
CA LEU A 120 -0.11 21.85 0.72
C LEU A 120 -1.41 21.16 1.14
N GLU A 121 -1.88 21.40 2.36
CA GLU A 121 -3.16 20.87 2.86
C GLU A 121 -4.34 21.41 2.05
N TYR A 122 -4.37 22.72 1.79
CA TYR A 122 -5.37 23.33 0.92
C TYR A 122 -5.40 22.72 -0.49
N ASP A 123 -4.25 22.48 -1.11
CA ASP A 123 -4.16 21.83 -2.43
C ASP A 123 -4.61 20.35 -2.40
N VAL A 124 -4.57 19.69 -1.25
CA VAL A 124 -5.10 18.32 -1.04
C VAL A 124 -6.61 18.32 -0.87
N GLU A 125 -7.17 19.31 -0.19
CA GLU A 125 -8.60 19.39 0.13
C GLU A 125 -9.45 20.01 -0.98
N LEU A 126 -8.84 20.73 -1.93
CA LEU A 126 -9.56 21.43 -2.98
C LEU A 126 -10.43 20.48 -3.83
N ILE A 127 -11.75 20.72 -3.82
CA ILE A 127 -12.72 19.97 -4.62
C ILE A 127 -12.79 20.56 -6.02
N GLU A 128 -12.21 19.86 -6.99
CA GLU A 128 -12.20 20.30 -8.38
C GLU A 128 -13.32 19.70 -9.23
N THR A 129 -13.60 20.41 -10.33
CA THR A 129 -14.58 20.02 -11.37
C THR A 129 -13.88 19.96 -12.72
N THR A 130 -14.38 19.11 -13.62
CA THR A 130 -13.86 19.00 -15.00
C THR A 130 -14.79 19.76 -15.94
N HIS A 131 -14.22 20.54 -16.86
CA HIS A 131 -15.00 21.18 -17.91
C HIS A 131 -15.68 20.12 -18.79
N LEU A 132 -17.02 20.11 -18.81
CA LEU A 132 -17.79 19.27 -19.72
C LEU A 132 -17.60 19.76 -21.15
N GLN A 133 -17.10 18.90 -22.04
CA GLN A 133 -17.14 19.21 -23.47
C GLN A 133 -18.61 19.18 -23.92
N SER A 134 -19.07 20.24 -24.58
CA SER A 134 -20.45 20.43 -25.03
C SER A 134 -20.97 19.40 -26.05
N ASN A 135 -20.13 18.45 -26.47
CA ASN A 135 -20.42 17.46 -27.51
C ASN A 135 -20.29 16.00 -27.06
N THR A 136 -20.19 15.69 -25.77
CA THR A 136 -20.30 14.30 -25.31
C THR A 136 -21.76 13.86 -25.38
N SER A 137 -22.15 13.41 -26.58
CA SER A 137 -23.28 12.51 -26.80
C SER A 137 -23.33 11.48 -25.69
N GLU A 138 -24.50 11.23 -25.09
CA GLU A 138 -24.77 10.22 -24.07
C GLU A 138 -24.00 8.93 -24.38
N SER A 139 -22.78 8.81 -23.87
CA SER A 139 -22.02 7.58 -24.01
C SER A 139 -22.71 6.59 -23.12
N SER A 140 -23.24 5.51 -23.68
CA SER A 140 -23.92 4.46 -22.93
C SER A 140 -22.94 3.83 -21.94
N PHE A 141 -22.88 4.37 -20.73
CA PHE A 141 -22.15 3.77 -19.63
C PHE A 141 -22.86 2.49 -19.24
N GLN A 142 -22.13 1.37 -19.20
CA GLN A 142 -22.71 0.09 -18.81
C GLN A 142 -22.92 0.06 -17.29
N SER A 143 -24.10 -0.38 -16.85
CA SER A 143 -24.37 -0.71 -15.46
C SER A 143 -23.57 -1.95 -15.04
N GLY A 144 -23.37 -2.13 -13.74
CA GLY A 144 -22.55 -3.19 -13.17
C GLY A 144 -21.15 -2.75 -12.75
N ILE A 145 -20.41 -3.71 -12.19
CA ILE A 145 -18.96 -3.61 -11.96
C ILE A 145 -18.27 -4.04 -13.25
N GLN A 146 -17.47 -3.16 -13.85
CA GLN A 146 -16.76 -3.42 -15.10
C GLN A 146 -15.32 -3.86 -14.85
N LEU A 147 -14.93 -5.04 -15.32
CA LEU A 147 -13.54 -5.50 -15.27
C LEU A 147 -12.78 -4.94 -16.49
N PHE A 148 -11.66 -4.26 -16.25
CA PHE A 148 -10.81 -3.65 -17.28
C PHE A 148 -9.41 -4.27 -17.26
N HIS A 149 -9.01 -4.90 -18.37
CA HIS A 149 -7.65 -5.35 -18.57
C HIS A 149 -6.85 -4.32 -19.37
N GLY A 150 -5.85 -3.72 -18.74
CA GLY A 150 -4.96 -2.75 -19.39
C GLY A 150 -4.40 -1.69 -18.46
N ASP A 151 -3.87 -0.62 -19.06
CA ASP A 151 -3.27 0.49 -18.32
C ASP A 151 -4.36 1.34 -17.65
N VAL A 152 -4.36 1.32 -16.30
CA VAL A 152 -5.23 2.15 -15.44
C VAL A 152 -5.21 3.63 -15.84
N LEU A 153 -4.06 4.15 -16.25
CA LEU A 153 -3.94 5.57 -16.62
C LEU A 153 -4.69 5.88 -17.90
N GLN A 154 -4.73 4.94 -18.84
CA GLN A 154 -5.52 5.08 -20.07
C GLN A 154 -7.01 5.06 -19.74
N LEU A 155 -7.44 4.20 -18.82
CA LEU A 155 -8.83 4.21 -18.33
C LEU A 155 -9.18 5.55 -17.68
N ILE A 156 -8.33 6.07 -16.78
CA ILE A 156 -8.55 7.35 -16.10
C ILE A 156 -8.67 8.49 -17.13
N LYS A 157 -7.77 8.55 -18.12
CA LYS A 157 -7.84 9.54 -19.22
C LYS A 157 -9.15 9.44 -19.98
N GLN A 158 -9.54 8.23 -20.40
CA GLN A 158 -10.77 8.00 -21.14
C GLN A 158 -12.03 8.41 -20.35
N LEU A 159 -12.02 8.23 -19.03
CA LEU A 159 -13.10 8.68 -18.15
C LEU A 159 -13.12 10.20 -18.04
N HIS A 160 -11.95 10.81 -17.84
CA HIS A 160 -11.84 12.27 -17.77
C HIS A 160 -12.27 12.97 -19.07
N ASP A 161 -11.88 12.44 -20.24
CA ASP A 161 -12.27 12.97 -21.55
C ASP A 161 -13.80 12.95 -21.74
N LYS A 162 -14.50 12.07 -21.02
CA LYS A 162 -15.97 12.00 -20.97
C LYS A 162 -16.60 12.92 -19.92
N GLY A 163 -15.80 13.73 -19.22
CA GLY A 163 -16.26 14.55 -18.11
C GLY A 163 -16.65 13.72 -16.88
N VAL A 164 -15.90 12.67 -16.56
CA VAL A 164 -16.11 11.88 -15.34
C VAL A 164 -15.00 12.17 -14.33
N ILE A 165 -15.39 12.48 -13.10
CA ILE A 165 -14.44 12.62 -11.98
C ILE A 165 -14.12 11.23 -11.45
N VAL A 166 -12.82 10.90 -11.41
CA VAL A 166 -12.34 9.59 -10.96
C VAL A 166 -11.96 9.64 -9.48
N ILE A 167 -12.40 8.63 -8.74
CA ILE A 167 -11.95 8.29 -7.40
C ILE A 167 -11.27 6.93 -7.46
N THR A 168 -9.96 6.92 -7.25
CA THR A 168 -9.13 5.71 -7.28
C THR A 168 -8.51 5.45 -5.92
N ASP A 169 -8.18 4.21 -5.62
CA ASP A 169 -7.33 3.90 -4.48
C ASP A 169 -5.84 4.07 -4.82
N ASN A 170 -5.03 4.31 -3.78
CA ASN A 170 -3.57 4.29 -3.84
C ASN A 170 -3.03 2.92 -3.41
N ALA A 171 -3.51 1.84 -4.05
CA ALA A 171 -3.01 0.49 -3.83
C ALA A 171 -1.48 0.38 -3.70
N PRO A 172 -0.65 1.19 -4.40
CA PRO A 172 0.80 1.12 -4.29
C PRO A 172 1.46 1.68 -3.04
N ASN A 173 1.00 2.84 -2.52
CA ASN A 173 1.60 3.44 -1.31
C ASN A 173 1.00 2.85 -0.01
N SER A 174 0.07 1.93 -0.17
CA SER A 174 -0.49 1.08 0.88
C SER A 174 0.54 0.16 1.57
N HIS A 175 1.76 0.09 1.05
CA HIS A 175 2.76 -0.90 1.45
C HIS A 175 4.04 -0.25 1.98
N ARG A 176 4.52 -0.72 3.15
CA ARG A 176 5.60 -0.10 3.91
C ARG A 176 6.96 -0.10 3.20
N ASP A 177 7.64 1.02 3.45
CA ASP A 177 9.02 1.46 3.23
C ASP A 177 9.55 1.65 1.80
N GLY A 178 9.59 2.93 1.41
CA GLY A 178 10.83 3.68 1.15
C GLY A 178 11.58 3.40 -0.16
N ALA A 179 11.27 2.29 -0.81
CA ALA A 179 11.78 1.96 -2.11
C ALA A 179 10.69 1.23 -2.87
N ALA A 180 9.92 1.99 -3.64
CA ALA A 180 9.26 1.49 -4.84
C ALA A 180 10.20 0.47 -5.49
N LYS A 181 9.87 -0.82 -5.40
CA LYS A 181 10.66 -1.87 -6.06
C LYS A 181 10.44 -1.66 -7.55
N TYR A 182 11.37 -0.92 -8.16
CA TYR A 182 11.41 -0.52 -9.56
C TYR A 182 11.46 -1.74 -10.50
N SER A 183 10.31 -2.39 -10.70
CA SER A 183 10.02 -3.24 -11.86
C SER A 183 9.14 -2.46 -12.82
N SER A 184 9.64 -2.29 -14.04
CA SER A 184 8.91 -1.74 -15.18
C SER A 184 7.55 -2.46 -15.36
N GLY A 185 6.46 -1.70 -15.40
CA GLY A 185 5.11 -2.18 -15.73
C GLY A 185 4.28 -2.65 -14.54
N SER A 186 4.65 -2.30 -13.31
CA SER A 186 3.81 -2.55 -12.14
C SER A 186 2.83 -1.39 -11.91
N VAL A 187 1.65 -1.65 -11.34
CA VAL A 187 0.67 -0.61 -10.99
C VAL A 187 1.27 0.38 -9.98
N GLU A 188 2.27 -0.07 -9.22
CA GLU A 188 3.08 0.68 -8.29
C GLU A 188 4.05 1.66 -8.96
N GLU A 189 4.66 1.28 -10.08
CA GLU A 189 5.37 2.23 -10.95
C GLU A 189 4.38 3.20 -11.61
N LEU A 190 3.19 2.72 -11.98
CA LEU A 190 2.15 3.54 -12.62
C LEU A 190 1.59 4.60 -11.69
N PHE A 191 1.38 4.36 -10.39
CA PHE A 191 0.87 5.38 -9.46
C PHE A 191 1.96 6.15 -8.72
N SER A 192 3.17 5.62 -8.48
CA SER A 192 4.29 6.46 -7.97
C SER A 192 4.67 7.60 -8.93
N ARG A 193 4.25 7.50 -10.20
CA ARG A 193 4.27 8.59 -11.20
C ARG A 193 3.21 9.70 -10.96
N TYR A 194 2.26 9.54 -10.03
CA TYR A 194 1.10 10.43 -9.83
C TYR A 194 0.60 10.65 -8.39
N THR A 195 0.88 9.76 -7.44
CA THR A 195 0.05 9.67 -6.22
C THR A 195 0.70 10.06 -4.92
N ASP A 196 1.96 10.47 -4.91
CA ASP A 196 2.50 11.28 -3.81
C ASP A 196 3.59 12.18 -4.38
N SER A 197 3.27 13.47 -4.54
CA SER A 197 4.36 14.42 -4.59
C SER A 197 5.13 14.23 -3.28
N ALA A 198 6.45 14.03 -3.37
CA ALA A 198 7.31 13.94 -2.20
C ALA A 198 6.96 15.08 -1.22
N LEU A 199 6.65 16.27 -1.73
CA LEU A 199 6.19 17.42 -0.94
C LEU A 199 4.95 17.13 -0.07
N LYS A 200 3.92 16.45 -0.59
CA LYS A 200 2.67 16.17 0.15
C LYS A 200 2.84 15.08 1.21
N MET A 201 3.86 14.22 1.08
CA MET A 201 4.17 13.20 2.09
C MET A 201 4.43 13.79 3.48
N VAL A 202 4.88 15.05 3.52
CA VAL A 202 5.09 15.82 4.76
C VAL A 202 3.84 15.94 5.63
N LEU A 203 2.66 15.95 5.02
CA LEU A 203 1.37 16.09 5.71
C LEU A 203 0.97 14.82 6.45
N HIS A 204 1.57 13.68 6.08
CA HIS A 204 1.32 12.40 6.73
C HIS A 204 2.27 12.12 7.91
N PHE A 205 3.21 13.02 8.19
CA PHE A 205 4.13 12.85 9.31
C PHE A 205 3.44 13.16 10.64
N CYS A 206 3.56 12.25 11.59
CA CYS A 206 3.00 12.35 12.93
C CYS A 206 3.89 11.64 13.93
N ASN A 207 3.70 11.86 15.24
CA ASN A 207 4.38 11.04 16.24
C ASN A 207 3.75 9.63 16.24
N VAL A 208 4.36 8.71 15.50
CA VAL A 208 3.82 7.35 15.28
C VAL A 208 3.66 6.59 16.59
N HIS A 209 4.60 6.75 17.53
CA HIS A 209 4.52 6.08 18.83
C HIS A 209 3.34 6.57 19.65
N GLN A 210 3.16 7.89 19.72
CA GLN A 210 2.03 8.50 20.43
C GLN A 210 0.69 8.08 19.81
N ARG A 211 0.58 8.12 18.47
CA ARG A 211 -0.59 7.63 17.74
C ARG A 211 -0.89 6.15 18.05
N ASN A 212 0.14 5.31 18.10
CA ASN A 212 -0.02 3.89 18.40
C ASN A 212 -0.48 3.66 19.84
N ILE A 213 -0.08 4.50 20.80
CA ILE A 213 -0.60 4.47 22.17
C ILE A 213 -2.08 4.82 22.20
N GLU A 214 -2.46 5.93 21.57
CA GLU A 214 -3.84 6.40 21.50
C GLU A 214 -4.78 5.36 20.88
N ASN A 215 -4.27 4.60 19.90
CA ASN A 215 -5.00 3.53 19.23
C ASN A 215 -4.94 2.16 19.94
N ASN A 216 -4.33 2.06 21.12
CA ASN A 216 -4.06 0.79 21.82
C ASN A 216 -3.30 -0.23 20.95
N GLN A 217 -2.46 0.24 20.03
CA GLN A 217 -1.66 -0.55 19.09
C GLN A 217 -0.16 -0.55 19.42
N TYR A 218 0.25 0.18 20.45
CA TYR A 218 1.64 0.24 20.86
C TYR A 218 2.12 -1.12 21.39
N ALA A 219 3.30 -1.56 20.93
CA ALA A 219 3.86 -2.88 21.21
C ALA A 219 4.66 -2.96 22.52
N PHE A 220 5.09 -1.82 23.07
CA PHE A 220 6.01 -1.76 24.20
C PHE A 220 5.31 -1.31 25.48
N SER A 221 5.87 -1.65 26.64
CA SER A 221 5.38 -1.19 27.95
C SER A 221 5.81 0.25 28.30
N ASP A 222 6.86 0.73 27.66
CA ASP A 222 7.58 1.93 28.08
C ASP A 222 7.08 3.18 27.37
N THR A 223 7.11 4.33 28.05
CA THR A 223 6.71 5.62 27.47
C THR A 223 7.66 5.99 26.31
N PRO A 224 7.14 6.35 25.12
CA PRO A 224 7.96 6.74 23.98
C PRO A 224 8.63 8.09 24.21
N LEU A 225 9.81 8.24 23.62
CA LEU A 225 10.46 9.54 23.54
C LEU A 225 9.62 10.49 22.66
N PRO A 226 9.49 11.77 23.04
CA PRO A 226 8.79 12.75 22.22
C PRO A 226 9.55 12.98 20.91
N ILE A 227 8.81 13.07 19.80
CA ILE A 227 9.36 13.34 18.47
C ILE A 227 8.91 14.74 18.04
N ASP A 228 9.86 15.59 17.67
CA ASP A 228 9.60 16.89 17.05
C ASP A 228 9.22 16.70 15.58
N VAL A 229 7.92 16.53 15.35
CA VAL A 229 7.37 16.34 13.99
C VAL A 229 7.60 17.58 13.13
N VAL A 230 7.54 18.79 13.70
CA VAL A 230 7.69 20.03 12.94
C VAL A 230 9.11 20.18 12.40
N ASP A 231 10.12 19.91 13.23
CA ASP A 231 11.51 19.89 12.77
C ASP A 231 11.72 18.82 11.68
N TYR A 232 11.11 17.64 11.84
CA TYR A 232 11.18 16.59 10.83
C TYR A 232 10.57 17.03 9.49
N GLN A 233 9.37 17.60 9.50
CA GLN A 233 8.68 18.12 8.32
C GLN A 233 9.53 19.16 7.59
N LYS A 234 10.14 20.09 8.34
CA LYS A 234 11.08 21.10 7.81
C LYS A 234 12.28 20.46 7.12
N ARG A 235 13.00 19.57 7.81
CA ARG A 235 14.19 18.89 7.26
C ARG A 235 13.82 18.11 5.99
N TYR A 236 12.64 17.51 5.94
CA TYR A 236 12.18 16.69 4.82
C TYR A 236 11.87 17.53 3.59
N LEU A 237 11.12 18.61 3.77
CA LEU A 237 10.87 19.55 2.69
C LEU A 237 12.17 20.14 2.15
N LYS A 238 13.12 20.51 3.01
CA LYS A 238 14.43 21.02 2.57
C LYS A 238 15.22 19.98 1.78
N MET A 239 15.22 18.70 2.17
CA MET A 239 15.82 17.62 1.38
C MET A 239 15.19 17.54 -0.02
N VAL A 240 13.87 17.42 -0.10
CA VAL A 240 13.14 17.27 -1.38
C VAL A 240 13.37 18.48 -2.29
N LEU A 241 13.26 19.70 -1.76
CA LEU A 241 13.48 20.93 -2.51
C LEU A 241 14.94 21.06 -2.98
N THR A 242 15.92 20.67 -2.16
CA THR A 242 17.34 20.67 -2.54
C THR A 242 17.62 19.73 -3.70
N ILE A 243 17.04 18.52 -3.67
CA ILE A 243 17.17 17.57 -4.78
C ILE A 243 16.53 18.14 -6.06
N CYS A 244 15.36 18.79 -5.95
CA CYS A 244 14.72 19.45 -7.09
C CYS A 244 15.58 20.60 -7.65
N ALA A 245 16.14 21.46 -6.79
CA ALA A 245 17.02 22.56 -7.19
C ALA A 245 18.27 22.05 -7.91
N LYS A 246 18.98 21.08 -7.31
CA LYS A 246 20.18 20.48 -7.91
C LYS A 246 19.89 19.74 -9.20
N LEU A 247 18.73 19.08 -9.34
CA LEU A 247 18.32 18.48 -10.60
C LEU A 247 18.13 19.54 -11.70
N ILE A 248 17.54 20.70 -11.40
CA ILE A 248 17.40 21.78 -12.39
C ILE A 248 18.76 22.35 -12.78
N GLU A 249 19.63 22.59 -11.79
CA GLU A 249 20.97 23.15 -11.97
C GLU A 249 21.90 22.22 -12.74
N LYS A 250 21.95 20.94 -12.36
CA LYS A 250 22.93 19.96 -12.84
C LYS A 250 22.36 18.97 -13.87
N LYS A 251 21.07 19.08 -14.20
CA LYS A 251 20.36 18.19 -15.13
C LYS A 251 20.34 16.73 -14.67
N GLU A 252 19.86 15.83 -15.52
CA GLU A 252 19.52 14.45 -15.16
C GLU A 252 20.74 13.61 -14.79
N ILE A 253 21.95 14.05 -15.17
CA ILE A 253 23.21 13.40 -14.76
C ILE A 253 23.40 13.40 -13.24
N TYR A 254 22.82 14.39 -12.53
CA TYR A 254 22.85 14.45 -11.09
C TYR A 254 22.18 13.23 -10.44
N LEU A 255 21.07 12.72 -11.01
CA LEU A 255 20.33 11.56 -10.47
C LEU A 255 21.07 10.23 -10.57
N GLU A 256 22.21 10.20 -11.25
CA GLU A 256 23.12 9.06 -11.36
C GLU A 256 24.42 9.29 -10.58
N SER A 257 24.56 10.45 -9.94
CA SER A 257 25.78 10.86 -9.22
C SER A 257 25.80 10.41 -7.76
N GLU A 258 27.00 10.29 -7.21
CA GLU A 258 27.20 10.07 -5.76
C GLU A 258 26.59 11.20 -4.93
N GLU A 259 26.60 12.42 -5.46
CA GLU A 259 26.02 13.59 -4.81
C GLU A 259 24.52 13.42 -4.55
N PHE A 260 23.75 12.92 -5.52
CA PHE A 260 22.32 12.64 -5.33
C PHE A 260 22.07 11.61 -4.23
N PHE A 261 22.86 10.53 -4.17
CA PHE A 261 22.72 9.54 -3.10
C PHE A 261 23.10 10.10 -1.73
N ASN A 262 24.11 10.97 -1.67
CA ASN A 262 24.46 11.67 -0.43
C ASN A 262 23.35 12.63 0.00
N ASP A 263 22.75 13.38 -0.93
CA ASP A 263 21.61 14.24 -0.62
C ASP A 263 20.41 13.42 -0.14
N LEU A 264 20.07 12.32 -0.81
CA LEU A 264 18.93 11.48 -0.44
C LEU A 264 19.11 10.74 0.89
N LEU A 265 20.30 10.22 1.16
CA LEU A 265 20.53 9.30 2.29
C LEU A 265 21.22 9.96 3.48
N LYS A 266 21.87 11.11 3.33
CA LYS A 266 22.72 11.70 4.38
C LYS A 266 22.43 13.17 4.68
N SER A 267 21.64 13.87 3.86
CA SER A 267 21.36 15.28 4.10
C SER A 267 20.39 15.49 5.28
N TYR A 268 20.46 16.69 5.86
CA TYR A 268 19.60 17.14 6.97
C TYR A 268 19.46 16.12 8.11
N PRO A 269 20.59 15.67 8.71
CA PRO A 269 20.54 14.76 9.83
C PRO A 269 19.85 15.40 11.03
N ASN A 270 19.26 14.54 11.85
CA ASN A 270 18.68 14.89 13.13
C ASN A 270 19.76 15.47 14.05
N PRO A 271 19.59 16.69 14.58
CA PRO A 271 20.61 17.34 15.42
C PRO A 271 20.95 16.57 16.71
N GLN A 272 20.05 15.72 17.20
CA GLN A 272 20.20 15.02 18.47
C GLN A 272 20.92 13.68 18.33
N ASN A 273 20.71 12.95 17.22
CA ASN A 273 21.25 11.60 17.04
C ASN A 273 22.09 11.42 15.77
N GLU A 274 22.26 12.47 14.97
CA GLU A 274 22.98 12.52 13.69
C GLU A 274 22.46 11.57 12.61
N LEU A 275 21.30 10.94 12.82
CA LEU A 275 20.71 10.04 11.84
C LEU A 275 20.01 10.83 10.73
N PRO A 276 20.11 10.35 9.48
CA PRO A 276 19.57 11.06 8.35
C PRO A 276 18.05 11.00 8.33
N ILE A 277 17.46 11.90 7.58
CA ILE A 277 16.02 12.01 7.53
C ILE A 277 15.32 10.76 6.99
N TYR A 278 15.97 10.07 6.05
CA TYR A 278 15.49 8.82 5.50
C TYR A 278 15.44 7.70 6.56
N PHE A 279 16.33 7.74 7.55
CA PHE A 279 16.26 6.86 8.72
C PHE A 279 15.07 7.24 9.61
N ASP A 280 15.00 8.51 10.02
CA ASP A 280 13.98 9.02 10.93
C ASP A 280 12.56 8.78 10.39
N MET A 281 12.39 8.77 9.06
CA MET A 281 11.11 8.46 8.40
C MET A 281 10.53 7.12 8.84
N GLN A 282 11.40 6.12 9.02
CA GLN A 282 11.00 4.73 9.17
C GLN A 282 10.40 4.48 10.55
N ASN A 283 9.06 4.43 10.63
CA ASN A 283 8.28 4.04 11.81
C ASN A 283 8.43 4.95 13.05
N ASN A 284 9.13 6.09 12.96
CA ASN A 284 9.15 7.12 14.03
C ASN A 284 8.18 8.26 13.71
N VAL A 285 8.22 8.77 12.48
CA VAL A 285 7.39 9.90 12.02
C VAL A 285 6.44 9.56 10.89
N TYR A 286 6.73 8.50 10.13
CA TYR A 286 5.84 8.01 9.10
C TYR A 286 5.58 6.52 9.28
N GLU A 287 4.30 6.18 9.29
CA GLU A 287 3.84 4.80 9.33
C GLU A 287 2.42 4.79 8.76
N VAL A 288 2.21 4.05 7.65
CA VAL A 288 0.89 4.01 6.99
C VAL A 288 -0.18 3.56 8.00
N PRO A 289 -1.24 4.36 8.21
CA PRO A 289 -2.30 4.00 9.14
C PRO A 289 -2.98 2.71 8.71
N VAL A 290 -3.14 1.77 9.65
CA VAL A 290 -3.86 0.51 9.41
C VAL A 290 -5.37 0.75 9.18
N ALA A 291 -5.90 1.91 9.56
CA ALA A 291 -7.33 2.20 9.48
C ALA A 291 -7.82 2.73 8.11
N GLY A 292 -6.93 3.27 7.26
CA GLY A 292 -7.29 3.73 5.90
C GLY A 292 -7.93 5.12 5.80
N ASP A 293 -7.71 6.00 6.78
CA ASP A 293 -8.46 7.26 6.92
C ASP A 293 -7.88 8.47 6.13
N SER A 294 -7.11 8.26 5.06
CA SER A 294 -6.47 9.35 4.31
C SER A 294 -7.02 9.46 2.88
N VAL A 295 -7.51 10.65 2.52
CA VAL A 295 -8.03 10.98 1.19
C VAL A 295 -7.33 12.23 0.69
N SER A 296 -6.93 12.25 -0.57
CA SER A 296 -6.28 13.40 -1.17
C SER A 296 -6.77 13.69 -2.58
N SER A 297 -6.87 14.97 -2.94
CA SER A 297 -7.08 15.40 -4.32
C SER A 297 -5.73 15.58 -5.03
N HIS A 298 -5.67 15.08 -6.26
CA HIS A 298 -4.49 15.08 -7.11
C HIS A 298 -4.79 15.61 -8.50
N TRP A 299 -3.77 16.23 -9.08
CA TRP A 299 -3.74 16.61 -10.48
C TRP A 299 -3.13 15.47 -11.28
N PHE A 300 -3.94 14.84 -12.12
CA PHE A 300 -3.44 13.92 -13.13
C PHE A 300 -2.89 14.72 -14.32
N THR A 301 -1.60 14.54 -14.57
CA THR A 301 -0.93 14.95 -15.80
C THR A 301 -0.04 13.81 -16.20
N ASP A 302 -0.24 13.22 -17.39
CA ASP A 302 0.62 12.13 -17.88
C ASP A 302 2.11 12.51 -17.81
N THR A 303 2.84 11.88 -16.89
CA THR A 303 4.24 12.18 -16.62
C THR A 303 5.18 11.23 -17.36
N THR A 304 4.66 10.32 -18.18
CA THR A 304 5.45 9.33 -18.93
C THR A 304 6.54 10.01 -19.79
N GLY A 305 6.23 11.18 -20.34
CA GLY A 305 7.16 11.98 -21.14
C GLY A 305 8.15 12.82 -20.33
N LEU A 306 7.95 13.01 -19.02
CA LEU A 306 8.75 13.89 -18.16
C LEU A 306 10.07 13.24 -17.76
N THR A 307 10.96 13.05 -18.72
CA THR A 307 12.26 12.40 -18.49
C THR A 307 13.41 13.38 -18.32
N THR A 308 13.15 14.67 -18.57
CA THR A 308 14.15 15.75 -18.51
C THR A 308 13.56 17.03 -17.89
N VAL A 309 14.43 17.89 -17.35
CA VAL A 309 14.07 19.19 -16.79
C VAL A 309 13.46 20.10 -17.87
N GLU A 310 14.02 20.09 -19.08
CA GLU A 310 13.53 20.87 -20.21
C GLU A 310 12.07 20.53 -20.54
N LYS A 311 11.76 19.25 -20.76
CA LYS A 311 10.38 18.78 -21.01
C LYS A 311 9.44 19.10 -19.85
N THR A 312 9.97 19.08 -18.62
CA THR A 312 9.21 19.45 -17.43
C THR A 312 8.80 20.92 -17.46
N VAL A 313 9.73 21.83 -17.75
CA VAL A 313 9.45 23.27 -17.86
C VAL A 313 8.55 23.59 -19.05
N GLU A 314 8.72 22.91 -20.18
CA GLU A 314 7.80 23.02 -21.32
C GLU A 314 6.38 22.60 -20.96
N GLN A 315 6.21 21.47 -20.26
CA GLN A 315 4.90 20.99 -19.83
C GLN A 315 4.28 21.92 -18.79
N LEU A 316 5.06 22.58 -17.93
CA LEU A 316 4.57 23.62 -17.01
C LEU A 316 3.96 24.83 -17.74
N GLN A 317 4.37 25.11 -18.97
CA GLN A 317 3.77 26.19 -19.77
C GLN A 317 2.37 25.82 -20.28
N LYS A 318 2.05 24.52 -20.34
CA LYS A 318 0.69 24.04 -20.67
C LYS A 318 -0.20 24.09 -19.43
N ASN A 319 -1.48 24.37 -19.62
CA ASN A 319 -2.46 24.44 -18.53
C ASN A 319 -3.44 23.25 -18.61
N GLU A 320 -2.90 22.04 -18.68
CA GLU A 320 -3.68 20.80 -18.68
C GLU A 320 -3.75 20.27 -17.25
N ARG A 321 -4.98 20.08 -16.75
CA ARG A 321 -5.25 19.56 -15.41
C ARG A 321 -6.41 18.58 -15.48
N THR A 322 -6.17 17.36 -15.03
CA THR A 322 -7.18 16.32 -14.92
C THR A 322 -7.40 16.04 -13.44
N PRO A 323 -8.46 16.56 -12.79
CA PRO A 323 -8.67 16.31 -11.37
C PRO A 323 -8.95 14.83 -11.10
N MET A 324 -8.36 14.31 -10.03
CA MET A 324 -8.57 12.95 -9.53
C MET A 324 -8.59 12.97 -8.00
N THR A 325 -9.42 12.13 -7.39
CA THR A 325 -9.37 11.88 -5.95
C THR A 325 -8.74 10.53 -5.70
N ILE A 326 -7.82 10.49 -4.73
CA ILE A 326 -7.07 9.30 -4.36
C ILE A 326 -7.42 8.96 -2.91
N VAL A 327 -7.71 7.69 -2.67
CA VAL A 327 -7.95 7.16 -1.34
C VAL A 327 -6.79 6.27 -0.92
N HIS A 328 -6.15 6.61 0.20
CA HIS A 328 -4.99 5.91 0.72
C HIS A 328 -5.41 4.95 1.83
N TYR A 329 -5.20 3.67 1.60
CA TYR A 329 -5.35 2.65 2.64
C TYR A 329 -4.31 1.56 2.47
N ALA A 330 -3.83 0.98 3.57
CA ALA A 330 -2.85 -0.11 3.58
C ALA A 330 -3.50 -1.48 3.34
N ALA A 331 -2.95 -2.29 2.43
CA ALA A 331 -3.16 -3.75 2.49
C ALA A 331 -1.96 -4.41 3.20
N PRO A 332 -2.20 -5.39 4.09
CA PRO A 332 -1.14 -6.03 4.84
C PRO A 332 -0.21 -6.80 3.91
N ASP A 333 1.10 -6.67 4.16
CA ASP A 333 2.15 -7.43 3.50
C ASP A 333 2.22 -8.84 4.10
N LEU A 334 1.83 -9.86 3.32
CA LEU A 334 1.87 -11.26 3.74
C LEU A 334 3.13 -12.00 3.23
N ARG A 335 4.15 -11.28 2.75
CA ARG A 335 5.42 -11.90 2.33
C ARG A 335 6.06 -12.66 3.50
N LYS A 336 6.29 -13.95 3.29
CA LYS A 336 6.92 -14.84 4.28
C LYS A 336 8.45 -14.83 4.25
N VAL A 337 9.11 -14.24 3.25
CA VAL A 337 10.55 -14.50 2.98
C VAL A 337 11.36 -13.29 2.49
N GLU A 338 10.83 -12.08 2.43
CA GLU A 338 11.62 -10.86 2.13
C GLU A 338 11.33 -9.75 3.13
N THR A 339 12.39 -9.14 3.70
CA THR A 339 12.46 -8.02 4.68
C THR A 339 11.46 -7.97 5.83
N SER A 340 10.41 -8.78 5.84
CA SER A 340 9.31 -8.77 6.80
C SER A 340 9.76 -9.04 8.24
N PRO A 341 10.80 -9.86 8.51
CA PRO A 341 11.38 -9.92 9.85
C PRO A 341 12.05 -8.61 10.28
N LEU A 342 12.70 -7.89 9.36
CA LEU A 342 13.28 -6.57 9.64
C LEU A 342 12.18 -5.54 9.90
N ASP A 343 11.12 -5.56 9.09
CA ASP A 343 9.94 -4.69 9.24
C ASP A 343 9.23 -4.89 10.58
N ALA A 344 8.93 -6.15 10.93
CA ALA A 344 8.28 -6.52 12.18
C ALA A 344 9.12 -6.15 13.41
N ARG A 345 10.45 -6.18 13.29
CA ARG A 345 11.35 -5.77 14.36
C ARG A 345 11.53 -4.25 14.45
N ALA A 346 11.35 -3.52 13.35
CA ALA A 346 11.56 -2.07 13.26
C ALA A 346 10.31 -1.21 13.51
N THR A 347 9.21 -1.79 14.01
CA THR A 347 7.94 -1.07 14.28
C THR A 347 7.51 -1.14 15.74
N SER A 348 6.88 -0.05 16.19
CA SER A 348 6.20 0.03 17.49
C SER A 348 4.74 -0.41 17.44
N ASN A 349 4.22 -0.81 16.27
CA ASN A 349 2.83 -1.20 16.08
C ASN A 349 2.67 -2.71 16.24
N LYS A 350 1.97 -3.16 17.28
CA LYS A 350 1.77 -4.58 17.60
C LYS A 350 1.04 -5.38 16.52
N VAL A 351 0.17 -4.74 15.73
CA VAL A 351 -0.50 -5.40 14.59
C VAL A 351 0.53 -5.74 13.52
N LEU A 352 1.50 -4.85 13.34
CA LEU A 352 2.51 -4.95 12.32
C LEU A 352 3.78 -5.71 12.73
N GLN A 353 3.98 -5.92 14.03
CA GLN A 353 4.84 -6.97 14.54
C GLN A 353 4.31 -8.38 14.22
N HIS A 354 3.01 -8.50 13.93
CA HIS A 354 2.33 -9.77 13.70
C HIS A 354 1.41 -9.73 12.46
N PRO A 355 1.96 -9.44 11.25
CA PRO A 355 1.16 -9.31 10.03
C PRO A 355 0.45 -10.61 9.63
N GLU A 356 0.96 -11.76 10.09
CA GLU A 356 0.35 -13.08 9.88
C GLU A 356 -0.82 -13.40 10.83
N ALA A 357 -1.19 -12.50 11.75
CA ALA A 357 -2.36 -12.71 12.60
C ALA A 357 -3.61 -12.86 11.73
N GLU A 358 -4.23 -14.04 11.80
CA GLU A 358 -5.34 -14.50 10.95
C GLU A 358 -6.42 -13.43 10.78
N GLY A 359 -7.02 -13.31 9.58
CA GLY A 359 -8.18 -12.44 9.35
C GLY A 359 -7.89 -11.04 8.81
N THR A 360 -6.66 -10.56 8.94
CA THR A 360 -6.34 -9.13 8.82
C THR A 360 -6.44 -8.61 7.38
N LEU A 361 -6.07 -9.40 6.37
CA LEU A 361 -6.12 -8.99 4.94
C LEU A 361 -7.51 -8.53 4.51
N GLY A 362 -8.53 -9.39 4.58
CA GLY A 362 -9.88 -9.04 4.14
C GLY A 362 -10.50 -7.90 4.90
N ILE A 363 -10.20 -7.80 6.20
CA ILE A 363 -10.67 -6.72 7.04
C ILE A 363 -10.11 -5.38 6.56
N LEU A 364 -8.80 -5.32 6.28
CA LEU A 364 -8.14 -4.11 5.81
C LEU A 364 -8.57 -3.74 4.38
N LEU A 365 -8.65 -4.71 3.47
CA LEU A 365 -9.20 -4.50 2.13
C LEU A 365 -10.62 -3.94 2.18
N THR A 366 -11.49 -4.54 3.00
CA THR A 366 -12.90 -4.11 3.11
C THR A 366 -12.99 -2.69 3.65
N LYS A 367 -12.20 -2.34 4.68
CA LYS A 367 -12.16 -0.96 5.20
C LYS A 367 -11.68 0.05 4.16
N GLY A 368 -10.63 -0.27 3.42
CA GLY A 368 -10.11 0.59 2.37
C GLY A 368 -11.12 0.85 1.24
N ILE A 369 -11.74 -0.23 0.76
CA ILE A 369 -12.82 -0.16 -0.24
C ILE A 369 -14.00 0.65 0.31
N ALA A 370 -14.34 0.51 1.59
CA ALA A 370 -15.40 1.30 2.22
C ALA A 370 -15.12 2.80 2.16
N VAL A 371 -13.90 3.22 2.47
CA VAL A 371 -13.49 4.64 2.40
C VAL A 371 -13.56 5.17 0.97
N GLN A 372 -13.10 4.37 0.00
CA GLN A 372 -13.18 4.74 -1.42
C GLN A 372 -14.63 4.90 -1.89
N CYS A 373 -15.49 3.95 -1.54
CA CYS A 373 -16.92 4.00 -1.85
C CYS A 373 -17.57 5.22 -1.20
N GLN A 374 -17.29 5.47 0.08
CA GLN A 374 -17.86 6.61 0.81
C GLN A 374 -17.40 7.95 0.22
N THR A 375 -16.14 8.04 -0.22
CA THR A 375 -15.60 9.21 -0.89
C THR A 375 -16.34 9.47 -2.21
N ALA A 376 -16.60 8.43 -3.00
CA ALA A 376 -17.38 8.53 -4.24
C ALA A 376 -18.82 8.95 -3.99
N ILE A 377 -19.46 8.36 -2.98
CA ILE A 377 -20.82 8.70 -2.54
C ILE A 377 -20.91 10.17 -2.13
N ASN A 378 -19.97 10.64 -1.30
CA ASN A 378 -19.96 12.02 -0.83
C ASN A 378 -19.74 13.00 -1.98
N ARG A 379 -18.85 12.67 -2.92
CA ARG A 379 -18.61 13.50 -4.11
C ARG A 379 -19.84 13.59 -5.02
N ALA A 380 -20.50 12.47 -5.29
CA ALA A 380 -21.70 12.43 -6.12
C ALA A 380 -22.87 13.22 -5.47
N LYS A 381 -23.04 13.08 -4.14
CA LYS A 381 -24.03 13.85 -3.38
C LYS A 381 -23.74 15.35 -3.43
N TYR A 382 -22.49 15.75 -3.19
CA TYR A 382 -22.07 17.15 -3.26
C TYR A 382 -22.39 17.76 -4.64
N PHE A 383 -22.01 17.11 -5.73
CA PHE A 383 -22.31 17.62 -7.08
C PHE A 383 -23.82 17.76 -7.32
N LYS A 384 -24.60 16.77 -6.92
CA LYS A 384 -26.06 16.82 -7.02
C LYS A 384 -26.67 17.97 -6.21
N GLU A 385 -26.22 18.18 -4.98
CA GLU A 385 -26.69 19.25 -4.09
C GLU A 385 -26.33 20.65 -4.62
N GLN A 386 -25.18 20.80 -5.27
CA GLN A 386 -24.72 22.06 -5.88
C GLN A 386 -25.26 22.28 -7.31
N GLY A 387 -26.06 21.36 -7.86
CA GLY A 387 -26.55 21.43 -9.24
C GLY A 387 -25.44 21.28 -10.30
N ILE A 388 -24.31 20.69 -9.95
CA ILE A 388 -23.17 20.43 -10.84
C ILE A 388 -23.46 19.14 -11.62
N ASN A 389 -23.55 19.24 -12.95
CA ASN A 389 -23.81 18.10 -13.84
C ASN A 389 -22.53 17.30 -14.14
N GLN A 390 -21.99 16.61 -13.12
CA GLN A 390 -20.73 15.85 -13.25
C GLN A 390 -20.93 14.41 -12.79
N ALA A 391 -20.51 13.46 -13.63
CA ALA A 391 -20.51 12.05 -13.27
C ALA A 391 -19.28 11.68 -12.42
N VAL A 392 -19.40 10.63 -11.61
CA VAL A 392 -18.34 10.10 -10.76
C VAL A 392 -18.08 8.63 -11.12
N ALA A 393 -16.81 8.23 -11.16
CA ALA A 393 -16.40 6.84 -11.28
C ALA A 393 -15.49 6.44 -10.11
N ALA A 394 -15.76 5.28 -9.51
CA ALA A 394 -14.84 4.58 -8.64
C ALA A 394 -14.01 3.59 -9.47
N VAL A 395 -12.69 3.77 -9.49
CA VAL A 395 -11.73 2.87 -10.16
C VAL A 395 -10.97 2.13 -9.08
N PHE A 396 -11.24 0.84 -8.95
CA PHE A 396 -10.64 -0.05 -7.96
C PHE A 396 -9.43 -0.76 -8.55
N VAL A 397 -8.34 -0.77 -7.82
CA VAL A 397 -7.09 -1.45 -8.16
C VAL A 397 -6.76 -2.43 -7.04
N MET A 398 -6.53 -3.69 -7.38
CA MET A 398 -6.25 -4.71 -6.36
C MET A 398 -4.85 -4.47 -5.76
N PRO A 399 -4.72 -4.25 -4.44
CA PRO A 399 -3.42 -3.98 -3.85
C PRO A 399 -2.55 -5.25 -3.74
N GLY A 400 -1.27 -5.10 -4.07
CA GLY A 400 -0.17 -5.96 -3.63
C GLY A 400 -0.05 -7.37 -4.24
N CYS A 401 -0.82 -7.76 -5.25
CA CYS A 401 -0.69 -9.11 -5.81
C CYS A 401 0.55 -9.31 -6.71
N GLY A 402 1.05 -8.25 -7.35
CA GLY A 402 2.27 -8.34 -8.18
C GLY A 402 3.60 -8.17 -7.41
N ALA A 403 3.61 -7.39 -6.32
CA ALA A 403 4.83 -7.02 -5.60
C ALA A 403 5.07 -7.82 -4.29
N PHE A 404 4.06 -8.54 -3.78
CA PHE A 404 4.10 -9.15 -2.45
C PHE A 404 3.82 -10.66 -2.44
N ASN A 405 3.60 -11.32 -3.59
CA ASN A 405 3.22 -12.74 -3.66
C ASN A 405 2.10 -13.10 -2.66
N ASN A 406 1.17 -12.16 -2.42
CA ASN A 406 -0.02 -12.42 -1.62
C ASN A 406 -0.79 -13.58 -2.26
N PRO A 407 -1.57 -14.36 -1.48
CA PRO A 407 -2.35 -15.45 -2.05
C PRO A 407 -3.40 -14.89 -3.02
N GLU A 408 -3.08 -14.89 -4.31
CA GLU A 408 -3.79 -14.13 -5.35
C GLU A 408 -5.28 -14.48 -5.40
N LYS A 409 -5.61 -15.77 -5.37
CA LYS A 409 -7.01 -16.24 -5.39
C LYS A 409 -7.81 -15.74 -4.18
N GLN A 410 -7.29 -15.92 -2.97
CA GLN A 410 -7.95 -15.46 -1.75
C GLN A 410 -8.06 -13.93 -1.71
N SER A 411 -7.04 -13.22 -2.19
CA SER A 411 -7.00 -11.76 -2.20
C SER A 411 -8.03 -11.19 -3.17
N ALA A 412 -8.10 -11.74 -4.40
CA ALA A 412 -9.09 -11.36 -5.39
C ALA A 412 -10.53 -11.63 -4.93
N ALA A 413 -10.79 -12.79 -4.30
CA ALA A 413 -12.10 -13.10 -3.74
C ALA A 413 -12.55 -12.08 -2.67
N GLN A 414 -11.64 -11.71 -1.77
CA GLN A 414 -11.92 -10.71 -0.73
C GLN A 414 -12.14 -9.32 -1.34
N PHE A 415 -11.31 -8.92 -2.29
CA PHE A 415 -11.37 -7.64 -2.97
C PHE A 415 -12.69 -7.47 -3.74
N ILE A 416 -13.01 -8.41 -4.63
CA ILE A 416 -14.24 -8.35 -5.43
C ILE A 416 -15.49 -8.42 -4.56
N SER A 417 -15.51 -9.29 -3.54
CA SER A 417 -16.69 -9.42 -2.69
C SER A 417 -16.96 -8.16 -1.86
N ALA A 418 -15.92 -7.46 -1.41
CA ALA A 418 -16.06 -6.17 -0.74
C ALA A 418 -16.62 -5.08 -1.69
N ILE A 419 -16.14 -5.01 -2.93
CA ILE A 419 -16.71 -4.08 -3.94
C ILE A 419 -18.19 -4.39 -4.19
N LYS A 420 -18.54 -5.67 -4.38
CA LYS A 420 -19.93 -6.11 -4.57
C LYS A 420 -20.84 -5.80 -3.39
N TYR A 421 -20.31 -5.77 -2.16
CA TYR A 421 -21.06 -5.37 -0.98
C TYR A 421 -21.49 -3.89 -1.03
N TYR A 422 -20.61 -2.99 -1.45
CA TYR A 422 -20.90 -1.55 -1.55
C TYR A 422 -21.57 -1.12 -2.86
N TYR A 423 -21.45 -1.93 -3.91
CA TYR A 423 -21.98 -1.63 -5.25
C TYR A 423 -23.45 -1.16 -5.29
N PRO A 424 -24.41 -1.75 -4.54
CA PRO A 424 -25.80 -1.31 -4.57
C PRO A 424 -26.02 0.15 -4.14
N GLU A 425 -25.13 0.71 -3.31
CA GLU A 425 -25.20 2.13 -2.93
C GLU A 425 -24.59 3.05 -3.99
N LEU A 426 -23.50 2.59 -4.63
CA LEU A 426 -22.86 3.29 -5.75
C LEU A 426 -23.81 3.39 -6.95
N GLU A 427 -24.46 2.29 -7.30
CA GLU A 427 -25.41 2.20 -8.41
C GLU A 427 -26.59 3.16 -8.24
N LYS A 428 -27.16 3.25 -7.03
CA LYS A 428 -28.27 4.17 -6.71
C LYS A 428 -27.93 5.65 -6.95
N LEU A 429 -26.65 6.01 -6.89
CA LEU A 429 -26.16 7.36 -7.11
C LEU A 429 -25.59 7.57 -8.52
N GLY A 430 -25.69 6.58 -9.40
CA GLY A 430 -25.16 6.65 -10.76
C GLY A 430 -23.62 6.69 -10.80
N ILE A 431 -22.96 6.15 -9.78
CA ILE A 431 -21.49 6.09 -9.72
C ILE A 431 -21.03 4.88 -10.54
N TYR A 432 -20.18 5.12 -11.53
CA TYR A 432 -19.61 4.05 -12.36
C TYR A 432 -18.54 3.28 -11.58
N CYS A 433 -18.46 1.96 -11.76
CA CYS A 433 -17.54 1.10 -11.03
C CYS A 433 -16.65 0.31 -11.99
N TYR A 434 -15.33 0.50 -11.87
CA TYR A 434 -14.33 -0.22 -12.65
C TYR A 434 -13.38 -0.97 -11.73
N VAL A 435 -13.01 -2.19 -12.08
CA VAL A 435 -11.89 -2.93 -11.48
C VAL A 435 -10.84 -3.08 -12.55
N ALA A 436 -9.68 -2.48 -12.34
CA ALA A 436 -8.63 -2.41 -13.35
C ALA A 436 -7.40 -3.22 -12.94
N GLU A 437 -6.88 -4.01 -13.88
CA GLU A 437 -5.68 -4.81 -13.70
C GLU A 437 -4.89 -4.87 -15.01
N TYR A 438 -3.58 -4.63 -14.93
CA TYR A 438 -2.68 -4.63 -16.08
C TYR A 438 -2.09 -6.02 -16.33
N ASN A 439 -1.86 -6.81 -15.27
CA ASN A 439 -1.31 -8.14 -15.38
C ASN A 439 -2.40 -9.14 -15.82
N GLN A 440 -2.19 -9.77 -16.97
CA GLN A 440 -3.15 -10.71 -17.56
C GLN A 440 -3.46 -11.94 -16.68
N GLU A 441 -2.51 -12.42 -15.88
CA GLU A 441 -2.72 -13.56 -14.98
C GLU A 441 -3.59 -13.16 -13.79
N LEU A 442 -3.26 -12.04 -13.13
CA LEU A 442 -4.07 -11.47 -12.04
C LEU A 442 -5.47 -11.06 -12.52
N TYR A 443 -5.58 -10.53 -13.74
CA TYR A 443 -6.87 -10.18 -14.34
C TYR A 443 -7.79 -11.40 -14.44
N LYS A 444 -7.27 -12.55 -14.88
CA LYS A 444 -8.04 -13.81 -14.93
C LYS A 444 -8.46 -14.28 -13.54
N VAL A 445 -7.60 -14.10 -12.53
CA VAL A 445 -7.94 -14.43 -11.13
C VAL A 445 -9.06 -13.53 -10.61
N LEU A 446 -9.08 -12.25 -10.99
CA LEU A 446 -10.17 -11.32 -10.68
C LEU A 446 -11.47 -11.70 -11.42
N GLU A 447 -11.40 -12.10 -12.69
CA GLU A 447 -12.55 -12.64 -13.44
C GLU A 447 -13.15 -13.87 -12.75
N GLU A 448 -12.31 -14.87 -12.42
CA GLU A 448 -12.73 -16.08 -11.71
C GLU A 448 -13.40 -15.75 -10.37
N ALA A 449 -12.82 -14.82 -9.60
CA ALA A 449 -13.38 -14.37 -8.33
C ALA A 449 -14.71 -13.64 -8.50
N ASN A 450 -14.83 -12.81 -9.54
CA ASN A 450 -16.05 -12.10 -9.89
C ASN A 450 -17.19 -13.04 -10.30
N ASP A 451 -16.90 -14.15 -10.95
CA ASP A 451 -17.92 -15.14 -11.29
C ASP A 451 -18.27 -16.04 -10.10
N SER A 452 -17.31 -16.28 -9.21
CA SER A 452 -17.45 -17.26 -8.11
C SER A 452 -18.10 -16.71 -6.85
N PHE A 453 -17.91 -15.43 -6.51
CA PHE A 453 -18.40 -14.84 -5.27
C PHE A 453 -19.32 -13.64 -5.52
N ASN A 454 -20.39 -13.48 -4.72
CA ASN A 454 -21.15 -12.23 -4.63
C ASN A 454 -20.65 -11.39 -3.44
N SER A 455 -21.56 -10.74 -2.71
CA SER A 455 -21.25 -9.84 -1.60
C SER A 455 -21.10 -10.53 -0.24
N GLU A 456 -21.27 -11.86 -0.14
CA GLU A 456 -21.39 -12.57 1.15
C GLU A 456 -20.09 -12.51 1.97
N LEU A 457 -18.93 -12.62 1.32
CA LEU A 457 -17.63 -12.51 1.99
C LEU A 457 -17.35 -11.07 2.43
N GLY A 458 -17.68 -10.07 1.60
CA GLY A 458 -17.64 -8.65 1.98
C GLY A 458 -18.55 -8.33 3.17
N GLN A 459 -19.77 -8.88 3.17
CA GLN A 459 -20.72 -8.74 4.28
C GLN A 459 -20.20 -9.37 5.58
N LEU A 460 -19.55 -10.53 5.50
CA LEU A 460 -18.92 -11.16 6.66
C LEU A 460 -17.77 -10.31 7.21
N ASN A 461 -16.92 -9.74 6.33
CA ASN A 461 -15.86 -8.83 6.76
C ASN A 461 -16.43 -7.60 7.47
N GLU A 462 -17.46 -6.97 6.93
CA GLU A 462 -18.16 -5.84 7.57
C GLU A 462 -18.75 -6.21 8.94
N THR A 463 -19.33 -7.40 9.05
CA THR A 463 -19.83 -7.92 10.33
C THR A 463 -18.69 -8.04 11.33
N ILE A 464 -17.57 -8.66 10.94
CA ILE A 464 -16.37 -8.84 11.79
C ILE A 464 -15.73 -7.50 12.18
N ILE A 465 -15.73 -6.50 11.29
CA ILE A 465 -15.22 -5.15 11.56
C ILE A 465 -16.01 -4.47 12.68
N ARG A 466 -17.35 -4.62 12.69
CA ARG A 466 -18.25 -3.98 13.66
C ARG A 466 -18.35 -4.72 14.99
N MET A 467 -17.78 -5.93 15.10
CA MET A 467 -17.83 -6.72 16.32
C MET A 467 -16.91 -6.17 17.41
N THR A 468 -17.46 -5.98 18.59
CA THR A 468 -16.73 -5.50 19.78
C THR A 468 -16.24 -6.63 20.68
N HIS A 469 -16.79 -7.85 20.57
CA HIS A 469 -16.39 -9.02 21.37
C HIS A 469 -15.14 -9.70 20.79
N PRO A 470 -13.95 -9.60 21.43
CA PRO A 470 -12.69 -10.03 20.81
C PRO A 470 -12.61 -11.54 20.54
N GLU A 471 -13.10 -12.37 21.47
CA GLU A 471 -13.07 -13.84 21.32
C GLU A 471 -13.99 -14.32 20.21
N LEU A 472 -15.22 -13.80 20.17
CA LEU A 472 -16.19 -14.14 19.13
C LEU A 472 -15.68 -13.68 17.75
N ARG A 473 -15.06 -12.49 17.70
CA ARG A 473 -14.43 -11.95 16.49
C ARG A 473 -13.30 -12.86 16.00
N ALA A 474 -12.43 -13.35 16.88
CA ALA A 474 -11.35 -14.28 16.53
C ALA A 474 -11.90 -15.61 15.97
N LYS A 475 -12.97 -16.14 16.56
CA LYS A 475 -13.64 -17.36 16.06
C LYS A 475 -14.25 -17.16 14.66
N ALA A 476 -14.89 -16.00 14.42
CA ALA A 476 -15.45 -15.66 13.12
C ALA A 476 -14.36 -15.53 12.04
N ILE A 477 -13.24 -14.89 12.40
CA ILE A 477 -12.05 -14.79 11.56
C ILE A 477 -11.53 -16.18 11.18
N ALA A 478 -11.34 -17.08 12.14
CA ALA A 478 -10.81 -18.40 11.87
C ALA A 478 -11.69 -19.20 10.90
N VAL A 479 -13.01 -19.13 11.04
CA VAL A 479 -13.96 -19.72 10.08
C VAL A 479 -13.80 -19.12 8.69
N LYS A 480 -13.76 -17.78 8.59
CA LYS A 480 -13.61 -17.06 7.30
C LYS A 480 -12.33 -17.45 6.58
N GLU A 481 -11.20 -17.44 7.27
CA GLU A 481 -9.90 -17.83 6.69
C GLU A 481 -9.92 -19.30 6.24
N LYS A 482 -10.59 -20.19 6.98
CA LYS A 482 -10.71 -21.59 6.56
C LYS A 482 -11.56 -21.78 5.31
N ILE A 483 -12.59 -20.96 5.11
CA ILE A 483 -13.39 -20.96 3.87
C ILE A 483 -12.52 -20.50 2.69
N LEU A 484 -11.67 -19.50 2.89
CA LEU A 484 -10.74 -19.00 1.86
C LEU A 484 -9.67 -20.04 1.50
N ASP A 485 -9.16 -20.80 2.48
CA ASP A 485 -8.28 -21.95 2.21
C ASP A 485 -8.96 -23.00 1.34
N LEU A 486 -10.22 -23.33 1.65
CA LEU A 486 -11.00 -24.30 0.88
C LEU A 486 -11.27 -23.81 -0.55
N TYR A 487 -11.55 -22.51 -0.72
CA TYR A 487 -11.65 -21.89 -2.04
C TYR A 487 -10.36 -22.04 -2.84
N ALA A 488 -9.21 -21.74 -2.23
CA ALA A 488 -7.91 -21.90 -2.88
C ALA A 488 -7.60 -23.35 -3.27
N GLN A 489 -8.18 -24.32 -2.54
CA GLN A 489 -8.07 -25.75 -2.83
C GLN A 489 -9.07 -26.25 -3.89
N GLY A 490 -9.92 -25.38 -4.42
CA GLY A 490 -10.87 -25.70 -5.50
C GLY A 490 -12.22 -26.23 -5.05
N GLU A 491 -12.61 -26.02 -3.78
CA GLU A 491 -13.98 -26.29 -3.36
C GLU A 491 -15.00 -25.45 -4.15
N LYS A 492 -16.18 -26.02 -4.38
CA LYS A 492 -17.24 -25.36 -5.16
C LYS A 492 -17.74 -24.10 -4.44
N SER A 493 -17.79 -22.99 -5.18
CA SER A 493 -18.21 -21.68 -4.67
C SER A 493 -19.60 -21.72 -4.01
N GLU A 494 -20.58 -22.43 -4.57
CA GLU A 494 -21.93 -22.53 -4.03
C GLU A 494 -21.97 -23.01 -2.56
N THR A 495 -21.20 -24.07 -2.23
CA THR A 495 -21.15 -24.62 -0.87
C THR A 495 -20.45 -23.66 0.10
N LEU A 496 -19.39 -22.99 -0.37
CA LEU A 496 -18.65 -22.00 0.40
C LEU A 496 -19.52 -20.76 0.68
N THR A 497 -20.23 -20.26 -0.33
CA THR A 497 -21.15 -19.12 -0.23
C THR A 497 -22.29 -19.39 0.74
N LYS A 498 -22.87 -20.60 0.70
CA LYS A 498 -23.87 -21.01 1.70
C LYS A 498 -23.31 -20.93 3.12
N HIS A 499 -22.09 -21.42 3.33
CA HIS A 499 -21.47 -21.40 4.66
C HIS A 499 -21.15 -19.98 5.13
N LEU A 500 -20.61 -19.13 4.25
CA LEU A 500 -20.39 -17.70 4.51
C LEU A 500 -21.67 -17.00 4.96
N PHE A 501 -22.76 -17.20 4.22
CA PHE A 501 -24.06 -16.60 4.53
C PHE A 501 -24.57 -17.06 5.90
N GLN A 502 -24.50 -18.36 6.21
CA GLN A 502 -24.90 -18.91 7.50
C GLN A 502 -24.02 -18.39 8.65
N THR A 503 -22.70 -18.25 8.45
CA THR A 503 -21.79 -17.64 9.43
C THR A 503 -22.24 -16.22 9.76
N THR A 504 -22.49 -15.38 8.75
CA THR A 504 -22.96 -13.99 8.94
C THR A 504 -24.31 -13.94 9.65
N GLN A 505 -25.27 -14.77 9.25
CA GLN A 505 -26.57 -14.85 9.91
C GLN A 505 -26.45 -15.28 11.37
N LEU A 506 -25.59 -16.27 11.67
CA LEU A 506 -25.41 -16.75 13.04
C LEU A 506 -24.83 -15.66 13.95
N LEU A 507 -23.93 -14.82 13.43
CA LEU A 507 -23.33 -13.69 14.14
C LEU A 507 -24.30 -12.54 14.39
N THR A 508 -25.26 -12.31 13.49
CA THR A 508 -26.13 -11.12 13.50
C THR A 508 -27.55 -11.38 13.99
N MET A 509 -28.02 -12.64 13.95
CA MET A 509 -29.38 -13.00 14.34
C MET A 509 -29.58 -12.94 15.85
N SER A 510 -30.71 -12.38 16.29
CA SER A 510 -31.08 -12.33 17.70
C SER A 510 -31.26 -13.74 18.31
N PRO A 511 -30.98 -13.92 19.61
CA PRO A 511 -31.21 -15.19 20.30
C PRO A 511 -32.67 -15.69 20.16
N GLY A 512 -32.85 -16.99 19.93
CA GLY A 512 -34.18 -17.60 19.85
C GLY A 512 -34.24 -18.90 19.03
N PRO A 513 -35.44 -19.48 18.83
CA PRO A 513 -35.62 -20.76 18.14
C PRO A 513 -35.09 -20.77 16.69
N LYS A 514 -35.22 -19.64 15.99
CA LYS A 514 -34.71 -19.48 14.62
C LYS A 514 -33.18 -19.57 14.56
N ARG A 515 -32.48 -18.96 15.54
CA ARG A 515 -31.01 -19.02 15.65
C ARG A 515 -30.53 -20.43 15.97
N HIS A 516 -31.25 -21.17 16.82
CA HIS A 516 -30.95 -22.57 17.12
C HIS A 516 -31.12 -23.47 15.89
N ALA A 517 -32.20 -23.30 15.13
CA ALA A 517 -32.41 -24.04 13.88
C ALA A 517 -31.31 -23.75 12.85
N LEU A 518 -30.93 -22.48 12.68
CA LEU A 518 -29.81 -22.06 11.83
C LEU A 518 -28.49 -22.70 12.28
N ALA A 519 -28.22 -22.73 13.58
CA ALA A 519 -26.99 -23.29 14.13
C ALA A 519 -26.84 -24.80 13.84
N LEU A 520 -27.94 -25.56 13.84
CA LEU A 520 -27.94 -26.97 13.46
C LEU A 520 -27.67 -27.15 11.97
N GLU A 521 -28.27 -26.30 11.12
CA GLU A 521 -28.00 -26.34 9.67
C GLU A 521 -26.55 -25.95 9.35
N TYR A 522 -26.04 -24.92 10.03
CA TYR A 522 -24.66 -24.45 9.94
C TYR A 522 -23.66 -25.56 10.29
N GLN A 523 -23.89 -26.29 11.38
CA GLN A 523 -23.08 -27.44 11.77
C GLN A 523 -23.11 -28.55 10.71
N LYS A 524 -24.29 -28.87 10.18
CA LYS A 524 -24.44 -29.87 9.11
C LYS A 524 -23.66 -29.48 7.86
N ASN A 525 -23.72 -28.21 7.47
CA ASN A 525 -22.99 -27.69 6.31
C ASN A 525 -21.46 -27.77 6.52
N ALA A 526 -20.97 -27.39 7.71
CA ALA A 526 -19.55 -27.49 8.06
C ALA A 526 -19.02 -28.95 7.98
N HIS A 527 -19.84 -29.93 8.37
CA HIS A 527 -19.48 -31.35 8.25
C HIS A 527 -19.43 -31.83 6.79
N VAL A 528 -20.26 -31.29 5.90
CA VAL A 528 -20.19 -31.58 4.45
C VAL A 528 -18.88 -31.04 3.89
N LEU A 529 -18.55 -29.78 4.17
CA LEU A 529 -17.28 -29.16 3.75
C LEU A 529 -16.05 -29.91 4.30
N SER A 530 -16.11 -30.45 5.51
CA SER A 530 -14.99 -31.21 6.08
C SER A 530 -14.72 -32.56 5.41
N LYS A 531 -15.66 -33.13 4.64
CA LYS A 531 -15.53 -34.47 4.04
C LYS A 531 -14.85 -34.49 2.67
N ASN A 532 -14.59 -33.33 2.06
CA ASN A 532 -13.94 -33.21 0.74
C ASN A 532 -12.41 -33.01 0.78
N ASN A 533 -11.76 -33.05 1.96
CA ASN A 533 -10.32 -32.79 2.07
C ASN A 533 -9.47 -33.87 1.37
N ASN A 534 -8.75 -33.44 0.32
CA ASN A 534 -7.92 -34.29 -0.54
C ASN A 534 -6.56 -34.64 0.14
N PRO A 535 -6.24 -35.92 0.40
CA PRO A 535 -4.99 -36.36 1.05
C PRO A 535 -3.71 -36.01 0.27
N LEU A 536 -3.84 -35.74 -1.03
CA LEU A 536 -2.72 -35.44 -1.93
C LEU A 536 -1.95 -34.16 -1.55
N LEU A 537 -2.64 -33.11 -1.10
CA LEU A 537 -2.02 -31.84 -0.69
C LEU A 537 -1.18 -31.98 0.60
N GLN A 538 -1.57 -32.88 1.51
CA GLN A 538 -0.80 -33.19 2.72
C GLN A 538 0.53 -33.87 2.37
N SER A 539 0.53 -34.77 1.38
CA SER A 539 1.76 -35.42 0.90
C SER A 539 2.68 -34.47 0.14
N LEU A 540 2.12 -33.53 -0.63
CA LEU A 540 2.89 -32.53 -1.37
C LEU A 540 3.56 -31.53 -0.43
N GLY A 541 2.86 -31.07 0.61
CA GLY A 541 3.42 -30.17 1.63
C GLY A 541 4.54 -30.82 2.44
N PHE A 542 4.43 -32.12 2.75
CA PHE A 542 5.50 -32.88 3.43
C PHE A 542 6.73 -33.10 2.52
N ALA A 543 6.50 -33.37 1.23
CA ALA A 543 7.57 -33.49 0.24
C ALA A 543 8.32 -32.17 0.02
N MET A 544 7.62 -31.02 -0.01
CA MET A 544 8.25 -29.70 -0.13
C MET A 544 9.06 -29.29 1.12
N MET A 545 8.67 -29.75 2.31
CA MET A 545 9.45 -29.52 3.54
C MET A 545 10.79 -30.29 3.51
N ILE A 546 10.77 -31.55 3.05
CA ILE A 546 11.97 -32.37 2.87
C ILE A 546 12.87 -31.81 1.76
N LEU A 547 12.28 -31.36 0.65
CA LEU A 547 13.01 -30.73 -0.46
C LEU A 547 13.66 -29.41 -0.03
N GLY A 548 12.96 -28.57 0.74
CA GLY A 548 13.49 -27.31 1.28
C GLY A 548 14.67 -27.51 2.24
N LEU A 549 14.60 -28.53 3.10
CA LEU A 549 15.69 -28.90 4.01
C LEU A 549 16.93 -29.40 3.23
N ALA A 550 16.71 -30.22 2.20
CA ALA A 550 17.78 -30.73 1.33
C ALA A 550 18.46 -29.63 0.50
N VAL A 551 17.69 -28.68 -0.05
CA VAL A 551 18.20 -27.53 -0.81
C VAL A 551 18.99 -26.57 0.08
N MET A 552 18.56 -26.37 1.34
CA MET A 552 19.31 -25.55 2.29
C MET A 552 20.66 -26.19 2.67
N ILE A 553 20.67 -27.50 2.94
CA ILE A 553 21.90 -28.24 3.27
C ILE A 553 22.88 -28.23 2.08
N ALA A 554 22.38 -28.38 0.85
CA ALA A 554 23.20 -28.28 -0.35
C ALA A 554 23.75 -26.86 -0.56
N GLY A 555 22.93 -25.82 -0.40
CA GLY A 555 23.36 -24.42 -0.55
C GLY A 555 24.42 -23.98 0.45
N VAL A 556 24.30 -24.40 1.72
CA VAL A 556 25.31 -24.15 2.77
C VAL A 556 26.61 -24.91 2.49
N SER A 557 26.52 -26.14 1.96
CA SER A 557 27.69 -26.95 1.61
C SER A 557 28.48 -26.38 0.43
N PHE A 558 27.80 -25.87 -0.61
CA PHE A 558 28.46 -25.21 -1.75
C PHE A 558 29.09 -23.85 -1.38
N ALA A 559 28.52 -23.13 -0.40
CA ALA A 559 29.09 -21.90 0.13
C ALA A 559 30.42 -22.14 0.89
N LEU A 560 30.57 -23.29 1.54
CA LEU A 560 31.79 -23.68 2.27
C LEU A 560 32.93 -24.16 1.35
N THR A 561 32.63 -24.57 0.11
CA THR A 561 33.62 -25.11 -0.84
C THR A 561 34.06 -24.13 -1.94
N GLY A 562 33.60 -22.88 -1.92
CA GLY A 562 34.17 -21.77 -2.73
C GLY A 562 33.83 -21.76 -4.22
N VAL A 563 32.86 -22.53 -4.71
CA VAL A 563 32.46 -22.55 -6.13
C VAL A 563 31.02 -22.03 -6.28
N GLY A 564 30.87 -20.78 -6.75
CA GLY A 564 29.61 -20.25 -7.29
C GLY A 564 28.66 -19.53 -6.32
N LEU A 565 29.05 -18.35 -5.84
CA LEU A 565 28.26 -17.49 -4.93
C LEU A 565 26.90 -16.98 -5.49
N LEU A 566 26.70 -17.00 -6.81
CA LEU A 566 25.45 -16.51 -7.43
C LEU A 566 24.34 -17.57 -7.46
N ALA A 567 24.68 -18.86 -7.51
CA ALA A 567 23.71 -19.95 -7.48
C ALA A 567 23.31 -20.31 -6.03
N SER A 568 24.24 -20.15 -5.08
CA SER A 568 24.04 -20.47 -3.65
C SER A 568 23.15 -19.47 -2.91
N GLY A 569 23.18 -18.19 -3.28
CA GLY A 569 22.25 -17.19 -2.75
C GLY A 569 20.79 -17.52 -3.07
N ALA A 570 20.47 -17.70 -4.36
CA ALA A 570 19.11 -18.03 -4.79
C ALA A 570 18.59 -19.37 -4.24
N THR A 571 19.47 -20.37 -4.09
CA THR A 571 19.09 -21.68 -3.52
C THR A 571 18.93 -21.66 -2.01
N ALA A 572 19.74 -20.92 -1.26
CA ALA A 572 19.57 -20.76 0.19
C ALA A 572 18.30 -19.95 0.53
N THR A 573 18.03 -18.86 -0.20
CA THR A 573 16.80 -18.07 -0.05
C THR A 573 15.56 -18.86 -0.49
N GLY A 574 15.66 -19.65 -1.56
CA GLY A 574 14.61 -20.58 -1.99
C GLY A 574 14.34 -21.73 -1.00
N GLY A 575 15.40 -22.26 -0.37
CA GLY A 575 15.31 -23.30 0.67
C GLY A 575 14.67 -22.78 1.96
N LEU A 576 15.02 -21.57 2.40
CA LEU A 576 14.35 -20.86 3.50
C LEU A 576 12.87 -20.57 3.18
N GLY A 577 12.56 -20.19 1.93
CA GLY A 577 11.18 -19.98 1.50
C GLY A 577 10.32 -21.25 1.52
N LEU A 578 10.88 -22.38 1.12
CA LEU A 578 10.20 -23.69 1.19
C LEU A 578 10.02 -24.17 2.64
N LEU A 579 10.99 -23.91 3.53
CA LEU A 579 10.89 -24.27 4.95
C LEU A 579 9.94 -23.39 5.75
N ALA A 580 9.89 -22.08 5.50
CA ALA A 580 8.92 -21.19 6.12
C ALA A 580 7.49 -21.49 5.63
N THR A 581 7.33 -21.79 4.33
CA THR A 581 6.06 -22.25 3.76
C THR A 581 5.64 -23.59 4.36
N GLY A 582 6.58 -24.52 4.54
CA GLY A 582 6.37 -25.78 5.25
C GLY A 582 5.97 -25.57 6.71
N ALA A 583 6.80 -24.95 7.54
CA ALA A 583 6.53 -24.74 8.96
C ALA A 583 5.23 -23.95 9.22
N GLY A 584 4.92 -22.96 8.39
CA GLY A 584 3.68 -22.19 8.45
C GLY A 584 2.41 -22.97 8.09
N LEU A 585 2.53 -24.09 7.37
CA LEU A 585 1.44 -25.05 7.10
C LEU A 585 1.27 -26.08 8.22
N PHE A 586 2.20 -26.19 9.18
CA PHE A 586 2.22 -27.27 10.17
C PHE A 586 2.18 -26.82 11.66
N SER A 587 1.92 -25.55 11.96
CA SER A 587 1.63 -25.14 13.34
C SER A 587 0.30 -25.76 13.83
N ASN A 588 0.27 -26.29 15.06
CA ASN A 588 -0.81 -27.14 15.56
C ASN A 588 -2.18 -26.45 15.70
N GLU A 589 -2.25 -25.11 15.75
CA GLU A 589 -3.53 -24.37 15.76
C GLU A 589 -4.19 -24.29 14.38
N LYS A 590 -3.41 -24.28 13.29
CA LYS A 590 -3.89 -24.23 11.89
C LYS A 590 -4.51 -25.54 11.38
N LYS A 591 -4.61 -26.56 12.23
CA LYS A 591 -5.14 -27.90 11.89
C LYS A 591 -6.63 -28.08 12.17
N LYS A 592 -7.32 -27.10 12.75
CA LYS A 592 -8.77 -27.25 12.96
C LYS A 592 -9.47 -27.28 11.59
N ASN A 593 -10.22 -28.35 11.33
CA ASN A 593 -11.06 -28.43 10.14
C ASN A 593 -12.22 -27.43 10.25
N ILE A 594 -12.84 -27.11 9.12
CA ILE A 594 -13.98 -26.18 9.08
C ILE A 594 -15.11 -26.59 10.02
N ALA A 595 -15.31 -27.89 10.26
CA ALA A 595 -16.30 -28.41 11.22
C ALA A 595 -15.98 -28.01 12.66
N SER A 596 -14.74 -28.18 13.13
CA SER A 596 -14.32 -27.80 14.48
C SER A 596 -14.39 -26.29 14.68
N LEU A 597 -13.92 -25.50 13.71
CA LEU A 597 -13.99 -24.03 13.79
C LEU A 597 -15.43 -23.53 13.81
N SER A 598 -16.29 -24.15 13.01
CA SER A 598 -17.72 -23.82 12.96
C SER A 598 -18.42 -24.18 14.27
N GLU A 599 -18.07 -25.32 14.90
CA GLU A 599 -18.61 -25.69 16.20
C GLU A 599 -18.19 -24.70 17.30
N ASP A 600 -16.91 -24.32 17.33
CA ASP A 600 -16.37 -23.35 18.29
C ASP A 600 -17.08 -21.99 18.17
N LEU A 601 -17.36 -21.54 16.95
CA LEU A 601 -18.11 -20.32 16.67
C LEU A 601 -19.58 -20.46 17.08
N LYS A 602 -20.20 -21.60 16.77
CA LYS A 602 -21.60 -21.90 17.10
C LYS A 602 -21.83 -21.81 18.61
N LEU A 603 -20.97 -22.46 19.40
CA LEU A 603 -21.05 -22.46 20.86
C LEU A 603 -20.84 -21.08 21.48
N ALA A 604 -20.19 -20.15 20.78
CA ALA A 604 -20.05 -18.76 21.25
C ALA A 604 -21.22 -17.86 20.84
N CYS A 605 -22.02 -18.27 19.86
CA CYS A 605 -23.17 -17.52 19.38
C CYS A 605 -24.46 -17.88 20.10
N ILE A 606 -24.61 -19.16 20.48
CA ILE A 606 -25.76 -19.66 21.26
C ILE A 606 -25.48 -19.46 22.73
#